data_AF-A0A932A0Q0-F1
#
_entry.id   AF-A0A932A0Q0-F1
#
_cell.length_a   1.000
_cell.length_b   1.000
_cell.length_c   1.000
_cell.angle_alpha   90.00
_cell.angle_beta   90.00
_cell.angle_gamma   90.00
#
_symmetry.space_group_name_H-M   'P 1'
#
loop_
_entity.id
_entity.type
_entity.pdbx_description
1 polymer ?
#
loop_
_entity_poly.entity_id
_entity_poly.type
_entity_poly.pdbx_seq_one_letter_code
_entity_poly.pdbx_strand_id
1 'polypeptide(L)'
;VVVKSIARDPGVRCKVAVSSNDEKIDPIGSCVGQKGVRVQNIMEELNGERIDIIKWSDNMGEYIKTALAPAKTATIELNMEGRRASVYVQSDQRPLAIGKQGQNVRLASLLTGWEIDIMDISEFKGGPKKAEGEEKVEAKTIEELGLDEKLIASLKAANLTLVEQLRGLSAKDLVSVEGIDETGATQIAEAVKRVK
;
A
#
# COMPACT_ATOMS: atom_id res chain seq x y z
N VAL A 1 23.45 9.63 2.16
CA VAL A 1 22.10 9.90 2.74
C VAL A 1 21.92 11.41 2.83
N VAL A 2 20.75 11.90 2.41
CA VAL A 2 20.40 13.33 2.40
C VAL A 2 19.11 13.53 3.18
N VAL A 3 19.09 14.50 4.09
CA VAL A 3 17.87 14.95 4.78
C VAL A 3 17.13 15.90 3.85
N LYS A 4 15.89 15.57 3.51
CA LYS A 4 15.06 16.30 2.53
C LYS A 4 14.15 17.32 3.20
N SER A 5 13.55 16.96 4.33
CA SER A 5 12.71 17.86 5.11
C SER A 5 12.60 17.39 6.56
N ILE A 6 12.20 18.32 7.43
CA ILE A 6 12.00 18.08 8.86
C ILE A 6 10.73 18.81 9.29
N ALA A 7 9.87 18.12 10.02
CA ALA A 7 8.73 18.71 10.73
C ALA A 7 8.85 18.37 12.21
N ARG A 8 8.85 19.38 13.07
CA ARG A 8 9.20 19.23 14.48
C ARG A 8 8.21 19.92 15.40
N ASP A 9 7.80 19.19 16.43
CA ASP A 9 7.11 19.68 17.62
C ASP A 9 8.09 19.56 18.79
N PRO A 10 8.82 20.63 19.15
CA PRO A 10 9.98 20.56 20.03
C PRO A 10 9.67 19.91 21.38
N GLY A 11 10.51 18.97 21.80
CA GLY A 11 10.37 18.23 23.05
C GLY A 11 9.28 17.15 23.04
N VAL A 12 8.56 16.96 21.93
CA VAL A 12 7.49 15.96 21.83
C VAL A 12 7.75 14.98 20.70
N ARG A 13 7.73 15.46 19.45
CA ARG A 13 7.86 14.58 18.28
C ARG A 13 8.39 15.31 17.05
N CYS A 14 9.22 14.62 16.29
CA CYS A 14 9.80 15.07 15.04
C CYS A 14 9.62 13.99 13.96
N LYS A 15 9.38 14.42 12.72
CA LYS A 15 9.50 13.58 11.53
C LYS A 15 10.64 14.11 10.67
N VAL A 16 11.49 13.19 10.21
CA VAL A 16 12.66 13.50 9.37
C VAL A 16 12.57 12.67 8.10
N ALA A 17 12.45 13.34 6.95
CA ALA A 17 12.41 12.69 5.66
C ALA A 17 13.83 12.56 5.08
N VAL A 18 14.24 11.33 4.78
CA VAL A 18 15.58 11.02 4.28
C VAL A 18 15.54 10.28 2.96
N SER A 19 16.58 10.47 2.15
CA SER A 19 16.77 9.79 0.86
C SER A 19 18.23 9.39 0.67
N SER A 20 18.47 8.49 -0.29
CA SER A 20 19.81 8.16 -0.76
C SER A 20 19.82 8.26 -2.29
N ASN A 21 20.92 8.78 -2.85
CA ASN A 21 21.17 8.76 -4.29
C ASN A 21 21.80 7.43 -4.73
N ASP A 22 22.25 6.62 -3.78
CA ASP A 22 22.78 5.28 -4.01
C ASP A 22 21.72 4.25 -3.59
N GLU A 23 21.27 3.44 -4.55
CA GLU A 23 20.27 2.37 -4.36
C GLU A 23 20.74 1.27 -3.39
N LYS A 24 22.05 1.09 -3.23
CA LYS A 24 22.62 0.11 -2.28
C LYS A 24 22.57 0.58 -0.84
N ILE A 25 22.22 1.85 -0.60
CA ILE A 25 22.17 2.45 0.73
C ILE A 25 20.71 2.65 1.13
N ASP A 26 20.27 1.92 2.15
CA ASP A 26 19.01 2.22 2.84
C ASP A 26 19.17 3.51 3.67
N PRO A 27 18.47 4.60 3.31
CA PRO A 27 18.59 5.86 4.05
C PRO A 27 18.00 5.77 5.46
N ILE A 28 16.97 4.95 5.69
CA ILE A 28 16.35 4.82 7.03
C ILE A 28 17.33 4.09 7.95
N GLY A 29 17.77 2.89 7.58
CA GLY A 29 18.73 2.10 8.38
C GLY A 29 20.05 2.84 8.64
N SER A 30 20.48 3.64 7.66
CA SER A 30 21.65 4.52 7.80
C SER A 30 21.49 5.64 8.82
N CYS A 31 20.26 6.08 9.13
CA CYS A 31 20.01 7.05 10.20
C CYS A 31 19.67 6.36 11.53
N VAL A 32 18.97 5.23 11.49
CA VAL A 32 18.52 4.49 12.69
C VAL A 32 19.67 3.78 13.40
N GLY A 33 20.60 3.16 12.64
CA GLY A 33 21.70 2.37 13.20
C GLY A 33 21.27 0.98 13.68
N GLN A 34 22.24 0.16 14.08
CA GLN A 34 21.96 -1.18 14.59
C GLN A 34 21.01 -1.07 15.79
N LYS A 35 19.87 -1.78 15.72
CA LYS A 35 18.82 -1.77 16.75
C LYS A 35 18.33 -0.36 17.16
N GLY A 36 18.51 0.65 16.32
CA GLY A 36 18.07 2.01 16.62
C GLY A 36 19.01 2.84 17.49
N VAL A 37 20.23 2.37 17.78
CA VAL A 37 21.16 3.05 18.70
C VAL A 37 21.42 4.51 18.31
N ARG A 38 21.57 4.83 17.02
CA ARG A 38 21.87 6.20 16.59
C ARG A 38 20.70 7.15 16.84
N VAL A 39 19.49 6.75 16.48
CA VAL A 39 18.30 7.59 16.71
C VAL A 39 17.94 7.66 18.20
N GLN A 40 18.16 6.58 18.96
CA GLN A 40 17.93 6.55 20.41
C GLN A 40 18.80 7.55 21.15
N ASN A 41 20.10 7.61 20.85
CA ASN A 41 20.99 8.60 21.47
C ASN A 41 20.52 10.04 21.22
N ILE A 42 20.06 10.36 20.00
CA ILE A 42 19.52 11.68 19.69
C ILE A 42 18.22 11.95 20.46
N MET A 43 17.34 10.96 20.59
CA MET A 43 16.12 11.12 21.40
C MET A 43 16.46 11.39 22.87
N GLU A 44 17.50 10.75 23.42
CA GLU A 44 17.99 10.99 24.79
C GLU A 44 18.57 12.39 24.95
N GLU A 45 19.38 12.86 24.00
CA GLU A 45 19.90 14.24 23.97
C GLU A 45 18.80 15.30 23.83
N LEU A 46 17.66 14.94 23.24
CA LEU A 46 16.48 15.78 23.09
C LEU A 46 15.42 15.52 24.17
N ASN A 47 15.83 15.08 25.36
CA ASN A 47 14.98 14.87 26.53
C ASN A 47 13.76 13.96 26.27
N GLY A 48 13.93 12.93 25.44
CA GLY A 48 12.89 11.96 25.10
C GLY A 48 11.98 12.36 23.93
N GLU A 49 12.31 13.42 23.19
CA GLU A 49 11.59 13.77 21.95
C GLU A 49 11.54 12.57 21.00
N ARG A 50 10.34 12.19 20.53
CA ARG A 50 10.16 11.04 19.63
C ARG A 50 10.59 11.40 18.21
N ILE A 51 11.45 10.60 17.59
CA ILE A 51 11.91 10.86 16.22
C ILE A 51 11.44 9.74 15.28
N ASP A 52 10.64 10.11 14.28
CA ASP A 52 10.28 9.23 13.16
C ASP A 52 11.19 9.54 11.97
N ILE A 53 12.00 8.56 11.54
CA ILE A 53 12.78 8.66 10.30
C ILE A 53 11.98 7.97 9.20
N ILE A 54 11.66 8.71 8.13
CA ILE A 54 10.84 8.19 7.03
C ILE A 54 11.58 8.30 5.70
N LYS A 55 11.26 7.41 4.76
CA LYS A 55 11.78 7.49 3.39
C LYS A 55 11.04 8.58 2.63
N TRP A 56 11.80 9.53 2.11
CA TRP A 56 11.32 10.52 1.16
C TRP A 56 11.09 9.88 -0.22
N SER A 57 10.09 10.38 -0.96
CA SER A 57 9.77 9.90 -2.31
C SER A 57 9.43 11.10 -3.21
N ASP A 58 9.83 11.03 -4.48
CA ASP A 58 9.37 11.95 -5.52
C ASP A 58 7.87 11.79 -5.83
N ASN A 59 7.34 10.58 -5.63
CA ASN A 59 5.90 10.34 -5.75
C ASN A 59 5.20 10.84 -4.47
N MET A 60 4.37 11.88 -4.61
CA MET A 60 3.71 12.53 -3.48
C MET A 60 2.76 11.60 -2.71
N GLY A 61 2.08 10.67 -3.40
CA GLY A 61 1.20 9.70 -2.73
C GLY A 61 1.99 8.76 -1.82
N GLU A 62 3.10 8.21 -2.32
CA GLU A 62 4.03 7.41 -1.52
C GLU A 62 4.66 8.22 -0.39
N TYR A 63 5.01 9.49 -0.63
CA TYR A 63 5.61 10.33 0.39
C TYR A 63 4.63 10.67 1.53
N ILE A 64 3.37 10.97 1.21
CA ILE A 64 2.31 11.19 2.20
C ILE A 64 2.03 9.90 2.98
N LYS A 65 1.98 8.76 2.30
CA LYS A 65 1.84 7.43 2.92
C LYS A 65 2.94 7.16 3.93
N THR A 66 4.22 7.38 3.58
CA THR A 66 5.33 7.20 4.53
C THR A 66 5.31 8.25 5.64
N ALA A 67 4.86 9.49 5.37
CA ALA A 67 4.76 10.54 6.38
C ALA A 67 3.72 10.26 7.47
N LEU A 68 2.62 9.57 7.12
CA LEU A 68 1.58 9.17 8.06
C LEU A 68 1.93 7.95 8.91
N ALA A 69 3.06 7.28 8.65
CA ALA A 69 3.55 6.19 9.47
C ALA A 69 3.56 6.59 10.96
N PRO A 70 3.08 5.73 11.88
CA PRO A 70 2.83 4.29 11.69
C PRO A 70 1.44 3.89 11.14
N ALA A 71 0.56 4.84 10.82
CA ALA A 71 -0.77 4.50 10.30
C ALA A 71 -0.71 3.93 8.89
N LYS A 72 -1.50 2.89 8.63
CA LYS A 72 -1.64 2.30 7.28
C LYS A 72 -2.70 3.05 6.48
N THR A 73 -2.33 3.57 5.33
CA THR A 73 -3.24 4.25 4.39
C THR A 73 -3.79 3.28 3.36
N ALA A 74 -5.08 3.36 3.04
CA ALA A 74 -5.72 2.52 2.03
C ALA A 74 -5.68 3.18 0.64
N THR A 75 -6.09 4.44 0.53
CA THR A 75 -6.14 5.18 -0.74
C THR A 75 -5.83 6.64 -0.50
N ILE A 76 -5.18 7.29 -1.47
CA ILE A 76 -4.85 8.71 -1.41
C ILE A 76 -5.28 9.37 -2.71
N GLU A 77 -6.17 10.35 -2.62
CA GLU A 77 -6.52 11.24 -3.73
C GLU A 77 -5.74 12.54 -3.60
N LEU A 78 -5.06 12.95 -4.67
CA LEU A 78 -4.24 14.15 -4.70
C LEU A 78 -4.91 15.22 -5.56
N ASN A 79 -5.18 16.37 -4.95
CA ASN A 79 -5.52 17.59 -5.66
C ASN A 79 -4.27 18.44 -5.81
N MET A 80 -3.71 18.44 -7.03
CA MET A 80 -2.47 19.15 -7.37
C MET A 80 -2.63 20.68 -7.32
N GLU A 81 -3.79 21.22 -7.70
CA GLU A 81 -4.02 22.66 -7.72
C GLU A 81 -4.03 23.25 -6.31
N GLY A 82 -4.69 22.57 -5.38
CA GLY A 82 -4.79 22.99 -3.98
C GLY A 82 -3.65 22.51 -3.08
N ARG A 83 -2.76 21.64 -3.56
CA ARG A 83 -1.81 20.87 -2.73
C ARG A 83 -2.49 20.22 -1.52
N ARG A 84 -3.62 19.56 -1.81
CA ARG A 84 -4.47 18.91 -0.82
C ARG A 84 -4.54 17.41 -1.10
N ALA A 85 -4.41 16.61 -0.05
CA ALA A 85 -4.45 15.17 -0.12
C ALA A 85 -5.56 14.62 0.76
N SER A 86 -6.44 13.86 0.13
CA SER A 86 -7.54 13.15 0.77
C SER A 86 -7.09 11.71 1.02
N VAL A 87 -6.77 11.41 2.28
CA VAL A 87 -6.22 10.12 2.69
C VAL A 87 -7.30 9.29 3.36
N TYR A 88 -7.62 8.18 2.72
CA TYR A 88 -8.60 7.22 3.17
C TYR A 88 -7.92 6.10 3.96
N VAL A 89 -8.43 5.85 5.17
CA VAL A 89 -7.89 4.84 6.08
C VAL A 89 -9.02 3.95 6.60
N GLN A 90 -8.67 2.74 7.02
CA GLN A 90 -9.61 1.88 7.75
C GLN A 90 -9.97 2.52 9.11
N SER A 91 -11.17 2.24 9.62
CA SER A 91 -11.69 2.90 10.83
C SER A 91 -10.78 2.67 12.06
N ASP A 92 -10.09 1.54 12.13
CA ASP A 92 -9.10 1.21 13.17
C ASP A 92 -7.79 2.01 13.04
N GLN A 93 -7.42 2.43 11.82
CA GLN A 93 -6.22 3.22 11.54
C GLN A 93 -6.46 4.72 11.70
N ARG A 94 -7.71 5.20 11.65
CA ARG A 94 -8.06 6.63 11.73
C ARG A 94 -7.51 7.34 12.97
N PRO A 95 -7.63 6.80 14.20
CA PRO A 95 -7.05 7.45 15.39
C PRO A 95 -5.52 7.57 15.31
N LEU A 96 -4.85 6.58 14.72
CA LEU A 96 -3.40 6.57 14.56
C LEU A 96 -2.94 7.56 13.50
N ALA A 97 -3.68 7.66 12.39
CA ALA A 97 -3.41 8.59 11.30
C ALA A 97 -3.53 10.05 11.77
N ILE A 98 -4.58 10.37 12.54
CA ILE A 98 -4.76 11.69 13.16
C ILE A 98 -3.68 11.93 14.24
N GLY A 99 -3.48 10.95 15.12
CA GLY A 99 -2.59 11.05 16.27
C GLY A 99 -3.19 11.89 17.41
N LYS A 100 -2.52 11.88 18.58
CA LYS A 100 -2.95 12.65 19.75
C LYS A 100 -3.04 14.14 19.39
N GLN A 101 -4.22 14.75 19.57
CA GLN A 101 -4.49 16.15 19.21
C GLN A 101 -4.16 16.51 17.74
N GLY A 102 -4.27 15.54 16.81
CA GLY A 102 -3.94 15.77 15.41
C GLY A 102 -2.44 15.89 15.12
N GLN A 103 -1.57 15.55 16.08
CA GLN A 103 -0.13 15.76 15.94
C GLN A 103 0.47 15.00 14.74
N ASN A 104 0.02 13.78 14.46
CA ASN A 104 0.62 12.97 13.39
C ASN A 104 0.31 13.55 12.02
N VAL A 105 -0.97 13.84 11.75
CA VAL A 105 -1.40 14.46 10.48
C VAL A 105 -0.82 15.87 10.32
N ARG A 106 -0.71 16.65 11.40
CA ARG A 106 -0.07 17.98 11.37
C ARG A 106 1.42 17.89 11.01
N LEU A 107 2.17 16.99 11.65
CA LEU A 107 3.58 16.79 11.33
C LEU A 107 3.77 16.26 9.91
N ALA A 108 2.91 15.34 9.46
CA ALA A 108 2.94 14.86 8.07
C ALA A 108 2.68 16.00 7.07
N SER A 109 1.68 16.85 7.34
CA SER A 109 1.33 18.00 6.49
C SER A 109 2.47 19.01 6.39
N LEU A 110 3.11 19.33 7.52
CA LEU A 110 4.28 20.21 7.56
C LEU A 110 5.49 19.60 6.82
N LEU A 111 5.67 18.29 6.93
CA LEU A 111 6.82 17.59 6.35
C LEU A 111 6.75 17.50 4.83
N THR A 112 5.55 17.25 4.30
CA THR A 112 5.28 17.13 2.86
C THR A 112 4.98 18.48 2.21
N GLY A 113 4.53 19.46 2.99
CA GLY A 113 4.06 20.75 2.50
C GLY A 113 2.66 20.69 1.86
N TRP A 114 1.88 19.65 2.18
CA TRP A 114 0.52 19.42 1.69
C TRP A 114 -0.50 19.50 2.82
N GLU A 115 -1.70 19.97 2.51
CA GLU A 115 -2.85 19.84 3.42
C GLU A 115 -3.36 18.40 3.35
N ILE A 116 -3.46 17.71 4.50
CA ILE A 116 -3.83 16.29 4.55
C ILE A 116 -5.13 16.13 5.35
N ASP A 117 -6.17 15.60 4.70
CA ASP A 117 -7.42 15.20 5.33
C ASP A 117 -7.46 13.69 5.54
N ILE A 118 -7.80 13.27 6.75
CA ILE A 118 -8.00 11.85 7.07
C ILE A 118 -9.49 11.52 7.03
N MET A 119 -9.87 10.65 6.11
CA MET A 119 -11.23 10.17 5.91
C MET A 119 -11.34 8.67 6.11
N ASP A 120 -12.54 8.19 6.43
CA ASP A 120 -12.81 6.76 6.47
C ASP A 120 -12.89 6.22 5.04
N ILE A 121 -12.36 5.02 4.79
CA ILE A 121 -12.41 4.39 3.47
C ILE A 121 -13.84 4.19 2.95
N SER A 122 -14.84 4.09 3.84
CA SER A 122 -16.25 4.06 3.46
C SER A 122 -16.74 5.34 2.76
N GLU A 123 -16.04 6.46 2.94
CA GLU A 123 -16.36 7.76 2.33
C GLU A 123 -15.77 7.91 0.90
N PHE A 124 -14.97 6.94 0.45
CA PHE A 124 -14.36 6.95 -0.87
C PHE A 124 -15.41 6.70 -1.96
N LYS A 125 -15.71 7.73 -2.77
CA LYS A 125 -16.72 7.67 -3.85
C LYS A 125 -16.13 7.32 -5.23
N GLY A 126 -14.80 7.24 -5.34
CA GLY A 126 -14.14 6.64 -6.48
C GLY A 126 -14.39 5.14 -6.43
N GLY A 127 -14.91 4.53 -7.50
CA GLY A 127 -14.94 3.07 -7.59
C GLY A 127 -13.54 2.49 -7.30
N PRO A 128 -13.46 1.27 -6.74
CA PRO A 128 -12.21 0.77 -6.18
C PRO A 128 -11.14 0.61 -7.28
N LYS A 129 -10.18 1.55 -7.36
CA LYS A 129 -8.84 1.24 -7.83
C LYS A 129 -8.12 0.52 -6.69
N LYS A 130 -8.45 -0.77 -6.53
CA LYS A 130 -7.72 -1.70 -5.65
C LYS A 130 -6.29 -1.83 -6.18
N ALA A 131 -5.39 -1.00 -5.66
CA ALA A 131 -3.97 -1.33 -5.62
C ALA A 131 -3.78 -2.32 -4.46
N GLU A 132 -3.64 -3.60 -4.85
CA GLU A 132 -2.84 -4.63 -4.16
C GLU A 132 -2.94 -4.69 -2.62
N GLY A 133 -4.09 -5.18 -2.17
CA GLY A 133 -4.17 -6.00 -0.96
C GLY A 133 -4.99 -7.23 -1.33
N GLU A 134 -4.36 -8.39 -1.37
CA GLU A 134 -4.96 -9.69 -1.72
C GLU A 134 -6.19 -9.98 -0.84
N GLU A 135 -7.38 -9.70 -1.33
CA GLU A 135 -8.60 -10.34 -0.84
C GLU A 135 -8.78 -11.65 -1.61
N LYS A 136 -8.43 -12.75 -0.93
CA LYS A 136 -8.74 -14.10 -1.41
C LYS A 136 -10.26 -14.27 -1.50
N VAL A 137 -10.78 -14.48 -2.70
CA VAL A 137 -12.21 -14.70 -2.97
C VAL A 137 -12.58 -16.14 -2.61
N GLU A 138 -13.71 -16.39 -1.95
CA GLU A 138 -14.26 -17.74 -1.75
C GLU A 138 -15.12 -18.12 -2.97
N ALA A 139 -14.47 -18.42 -4.09
CA ALA A 139 -15.13 -18.91 -5.30
C ALA A 139 -15.02 -20.44 -5.39
N LYS A 140 -16.15 -21.14 -5.49
CA LYS A 140 -16.22 -22.61 -5.62
C LYS A 140 -16.35 -23.06 -7.07
N THR A 141 -17.03 -22.27 -7.89
CA THR A 141 -17.27 -22.58 -9.31
C THR A 141 -16.51 -21.61 -10.23
N ILE A 142 -16.27 -22.03 -11.47
CA ILE A 142 -15.58 -21.20 -12.47
C ILE A 142 -16.38 -19.95 -12.88
N GLU A 143 -17.68 -19.93 -12.62
CA GLU A 143 -18.57 -18.80 -12.90
C GLU A 143 -18.35 -17.64 -11.91
N GLU A 144 -17.86 -17.95 -10.71
CA GLU A 144 -17.53 -16.99 -9.65
C GLU A 144 -16.13 -16.39 -9.83
N LEU A 145 -15.34 -16.87 -10.81
CA LEU A 145 -13.98 -16.38 -11.10
C LEU A 145 -13.95 -15.09 -11.93
N GLY A 146 -15.09 -14.63 -12.46
CA GLY A 146 -15.15 -13.42 -13.28
C GLY A 146 -14.39 -13.53 -14.61
N LEU A 147 -14.33 -14.73 -15.19
CA LEU A 147 -13.73 -15.00 -16.50
C LEU A 147 -14.69 -14.64 -17.64
N ASP A 148 -14.15 -14.40 -18.83
CA ASP A 148 -14.96 -14.17 -20.03
C ASP A 148 -15.85 -15.38 -20.35
N GLU A 149 -17.08 -15.13 -20.83
CA GLU A 149 -18.07 -16.17 -21.14
C GLU A 149 -17.53 -17.25 -22.10
N LYS A 150 -16.64 -16.87 -23.02
CA LYS A 150 -15.97 -17.79 -23.95
C LYS A 150 -15.03 -18.76 -23.23
N LEU A 151 -14.25 -18.28 -22.27
CA LEU A 151 -13.34 -19.11 -21.47
C LEU A 151 -14.13 -20.03 -20.54
N ILE A 152 -15.20 -19.54 -19.94
CA ILE A 152 -16.12 -20.35 -19.12
C ILE A 152 -16.73 -21.48 -19.96
N ALA A 153 -17.14 -21.19 -21.20
CA ALA A 153 -17.68 -22.21 -22.11
C ALA A 153 -16.64 -23.27 -22.47
N SER A 154 -15.40 -22.88 -22.78
CA SER A 154 -14.30 -23.81 -23.06
C SER A 154 -13.94 -24.68 -21.85
N LEU A 155 -13.90 -24.11 -20.64
CA LEU A 155 -13.67 -24.87 -19.40
C LEU A 155 -14.80 -25.86 -19.11
N LYS A 156 -16.06 -25.46 -19.33
CA LYS A 156 -17.22 -26.35 -19.22
C LYS A 156 -17.18 -27.50 -20.23
N ALA A 157 -16.79 -27.22 -21.47
CA ALA A 157 -16.62 -28.25 -22.51
C ALA A 157 -15.54 -29.28 -22.13
N ALA A 158 -14.53 -28.87 -21.37
CA ALA A 158 -13.49 -29.72 -20.80
C ALA A 158 -13.87 -30.39 -19.46
N ASN A 159 -15.13 -30.29 -19.01
CA ASN A 159 -15.62 -30.77 -17.71
C ASN A 159 -14.91 -30.14 -16.48
N LEU A 160 -14.31 -28.97 -16.64
CA LEU A 160 -13.68 -28.19 -15.57
C LEU A 160 -14.69 -27.17 -15.05
N THR A 161 -15.42 -27.54 -13.99
CA THR A 161 -16.52 -26.71 -13.46
C THR A 161 -16.21 -26.13 -12.07
N LEU A 162 -15.23 -26.71 -11.38
CA LEU A 162 -14.82 -26.30 -10.03
C LEU A 162 -13.43 -25.66 -10.04
N VAL A 163 -13.23 -24.66 -9.17
CA VAL A 163 -11.95 -23.96 -9.05
C VAL A 163 -10.83 -24.89 -8.57
N GLU A 164 -11.14 -25.89 -7.74
CA GLU A 164 -10.17 -26.88 -7.27
C GLU A 164 -9.55 -27.70 -8.40
N GLN A 165 -10.33 -27.99 -9.46
CA GLN A 165 -9.84 -28.74 -10.63
C GLN A 165 -8.80 -27.92 -11.42
N LEU A 166 -8.91 -26.59 -11.39
CA LEU A 166 -7.99 -25.68 -12.06
C LEU A 166 -6.69 -25.45 -11.28
N ARG A 167 -6.71 -25.61 -9.94
CA ARG A 167 -5.51 -25.43 -9.10
C ARG A 167 -4.38 -26.41 -9.41
N GLY A 168 -4.72 -27.59 -9.92
CA GLY A 168 -3.75 -28.64 -10.27
C GLY A 168 -3.17 -28.54 -11.68
N LEU A 169 -3.67 -27.62 -12.51
CA LEU A 169 -3.29 -27.51 -13.93
C LEU A 169 -2.23 -26.43 -14.13
N SER A 170 -1.22 -26.74 -14.94
CA SER A 170 -0.24 -25.75 -15.37
C SER A 170 -0.77 -24.93 -16.55
N ALA A 171 -0.16 -23.77 -16.83
CA ALA A 171 -0.51 -22.96 -18.00
C ALA A 171 -0.43 -23.75 -19.33
N LYS A 172 0.48 -24.74 -19.42
CA LYS A 172 0.59 -25.61 -20.59
C LYS A 172 -0.59 -26.56 -20.74
N ASP A 173 -1.13 -27.06 -19.63
CA ASP A 173 -2.30 -27.93 -19.63
C ASP A 173 -3.56 -27.15 -20.00
N LEU A 174 -3.66 -25.89 -19.56
CA LEU A 174 -4.78 -25.01 -19.92
C LEU A 174 -4.79 -24.65 -21.41
N VAL A 175 -3.62 -24.44 -22.04
CA VAL A 175 -3.52 -24.19 -23.49
C VAL A 175 -3.88 -25.44 -24.32
N SER A 176 -3.81 -26.64 -23.74
CA SER A 176 -4.23 -27.86 -24.42
C SER A 176 -5.76 -28.03 -24.49
N VAL A 177 -6.52 -27.20 -23.77
CA VAL A 177 -7.97 -27.17 -23.83
C VAL A 177 -8.43 -26.43 -25.09
N GLU A 178 -9.32 -27.06 -25.84
CA GLU A 178 -9.86 -26.50 -27.07
C GLU A 178 -10.59 -25.16 -26.82
N GLY A 179 -10.06 -24.09 -27.43
CA GLY A 179 -10.59 -22.72 -27.29
C GLY A 179 -9.92 -21.86 -26.21
N ILE A 180 -8.86 -22.34 -25.55
CA ILE A 180 -8.03 -21.55 -24.64
C ILE A 180 -6.68 -21.25 -25.29
N ASP A 181 -6.36 -19.97 -25.46
CA ASP A 181 -5.06 -19.50 -25.93
C ASP A 181 -4.10 -19.17 -24.76
N GLU A 182 -2.84 -18.83 -25.05
CA GLU A 182 -1.83 -18.50 -24.02
C GLU A 182 -2.27 -17.31 -23.13
N THR A 183 -3.02 -16.37 -23.70
CA THR A 183 -3.59 -15.22 -22.98
C THR A 183 -4.69 -15.65 -22.02
N GLY A 184 -5.61 -16.50 -22.45
CA GLY A 184 -6.69 -17.04 -21.63
C GLY A 184 -6.17 -17.94 -20.52
N ALA A 185 -5.17 -18.78 -20.81
CA ALA A 185 -4.50 -19.61 -19.79
C ALA A 185 -3.86 -18.77 -18.67
N THR A 186 -3.26 -17.63 -19.03
CA THR A 186 -2.68 -16.70 -18.05
C THR A 186 -3.77 -16.05 -17.19
N GLN A 187 -4.87 -15.59 -17.81
CA GLN A 187 -6.01 -15.02 -17.10
C GLN A 187 -6.65 -16.01 -16.12
N ILE A 188 -6.82 -17.27 -16.52
CA ILE A 188 -7.35 -18.34 -15.67
C ILE A 188 -6.41 -18.60 -14.49
N ALA A 189 -5.11 -18.72 -14.73
CA ALA A 189 -4.12 -18.96 -13.68
C ALA A 189 -4.08 -17.80 -12.65
N GLU A 190 -4.20 -16.56 -13.11
CA GLU A 190 -4.31 -15.40 -12.23
C GLU A 190 -5.61 -15.38 -11.43
N ALA A 191 -6.74 -15.70 -12.07
CA ALA A 191 -8.04 -15.76 -11.40
C ALA A 191 -8.05 -16.84 -10.30
N VAL A 192 -7.49 -18.03 -10.57
CA VAL A 192 -7.40 -19.14 -9.60
C VAL A 192 -6.48 -18.80 -8.42
N LYS A 193 -5.39 -18.06 -8.65
CA LYS A 193 -4.49 -17.58 -7.57
C LYS A 193 -5.18 -16.59 -6.61
N ARG A 194 -6.21 -15.87 -7.08
CA ARG A 194 -7.01 -14.94 -6.28
C ARG A 194 -8.05 -15.63 -5.40
N VAL A 195 -8.25 -16.95 -5.53
CA VAL A 195 -9.22 -17.71 -4.72
C VAL A 195 -8.54 -18.31 -3.48
N LYS A 196 -9.27 -18.37 -2.35
CA LYS A 196 -8.75 -18.74 -1.02
C LYS A 196 -8.17 -20.13 -0.87
#